data_AF-A0A7C4KI87-F1
#
_entry.id   AF-A0A7C4KI87-F1
#
_cell.length_a   1.000
_cell.length_b   1.000
_cell.length_c   1.000
_cell.angle_alpha   90.00
_cell.angle_beta   90.00
_cell.angle_gamma   90.00
#
_symmetry.space_group_name_H-M   'P 1'
#
loop_
_entity.id
_entity.type
_entity.pdbx_description
1 polymer ?
#
loop_
_entity_poly.entity_id
_entity_poly.type
_entity_poly.pdbx_seq_one_letter_code
_entity_poly.pdbx_strand_id
1 'polypeptide(L)'
;MTTAKARSTPNILEKIPFHPLLLGGYPLLALWLANLSQIPPFALVRSALITLAVVGIVWLMNLLVFRNWIKAGLVYNLVKMAPLLTPWLGRHRVLLPVVLAGLIGLYLLLWRTRKPLYTLNQIANVIGLFLFLFVSVQILIFQLGRASSLQAQAQIRPEKPASSQESGRDIYYILLDTYGRQDYLASIGIDNSEFVRQLEARGFIVDSCAQANYDLTAFSLATSLNMDYLDALKVPMHPELADEKSEELEGLLKYSRVRREFEQMGYQTVTFKAVYPWIDITDSDVYFDPEQDTPFLQRQEALNFQYLYLSTTALRPLTDYMADNPLEKINRLPAWMLNFARPEDTLWNTREYRSYALNQYSLAKLETVPELPGKKFVYAHLFSTHIPFVYRRNGDFWYQPVESNEGYGNA
;
A
#
# COMPACT_ATOMS: atom_id res chain seq x y z
N MET A 1 51.02 12.12 -38.40
CA MET A 1 51.25 12.00 -36.94
C MET A 1 49.91 12.18 -36.23
N THR A 2 49.16 11.10 -36.02
CA THR A 2 47.96 11.08 -35.19
C THR A 2 48.42 10.83 -33.75
N THR A 3 48.42 11.87 -32.94
CA THR A 3 48.69 11.79 -31.51
C THR A 3 47.61 10.92 -30.86
N ALA A 4 47.97 9.67 -30.56
CA ALA A 4 47.19 8.81 -29.70
C ALA A 4 47.09 9.48 -28.33
N LYS A 5 45.96 10.13 -28.06
CA LYS A 5 45.61 10.64 -26.73
C LYS A 5 45.75 9.47 -25.76
N ALA A 6 46.71 9.56 -24.85
CA ALA A 6 46.87 8.63 -23.73
C ALA A 6 45.50 8.51 -23.05
N ARG A 7 44.94 7.30 -23.03
CA ARG A 7 43.64 7.04 -22.40
C ARG A 7 43.81 7.38 -20.91
N SER A 8 43.12 8.43 -20.46
CA SER A 8 43.09 8.84 -19.06
C SER A 8 42.80 7.63 -18.18
N THR A 9 43.40 7.59 -16.99
CA THR A 9 43.09 6.57 -15.98
C THR A 9 41.58 6.42 -15.85
N PRO A 10 41.04 5.18 -15.88
CA PRO A 10 39.59 5.02 -15.92
C PRO A 10 38.95 5.62 -14.67
N ASN A 11 37.86 6.33 -14.86
CA ASN A 11 37.15 7.03 -13.78
C ASN A 11 36.40 6.04 -12.87
N ILE A 12 35.83 6.53 -11.76
CA ILE A 12 35.15 5.67 -10.79
C ILE A 12 33.95 4.92 -11.40
N LEU A 13 33.20 5.58 -12.31
CA LEU A 13 32.06 5.00 -13.01
C LEU A 13 32.45 3.94 -14.04
N GLU A 14 33.67 3.98 -14.56
CA GLU A 14 34.22 2.96 -15.43
C GLU A 14 34.68 1.73 -14.65
N LYS A 15 35.23 1.92 -13.44
CA LYS A 15 35.83 0.85 -12.64
C LYS A 15 34.86 0.10 -11.74
N ILE A 16 33.87 0.80 -11.16
CA ILE A 16 32.97 0.24 -10.17
C ILE A 16 31.58 0.04 -10.79
N PRO A 17 31.02 -1.18 -10.77
CA PRO A 17 29.65 -1.44 -11.24
C PRO A 17 28.63 -1.08 -10.15
N PHE A 18 28.17 0.18 -10.13
CA PHE A 18 27.09 0.61 -9.22
C PHE A 18 25.71 0.16 -9.69
N HIS A 19 25.56 -0.09 -11.00
CA HIS A 19 24.31 -0.43 -11.64
C HIS A 19 23.59 -1.68 -11.10
N PRO A 20 24.23 -2.72 -10.51
CA PRO A 20 23.48 -3.82 -9.88
C PRO A 20 22.60 -3.32 -8.74
N LEU A 21 23.10 -2.40 -7.91
CA LEU A 21 22.33 -1.80 -6.81
C LEU A 21 21.28 -0.82 -7.36
N LEU A 22 21.66 0.07 -8.28
CA LEU A 22 20.76 1.08 -8.84
C LEU A 22 19.60 0.43 -9.61
N LEU A 23 19.91 -0.48 -10.54
CA LEU A 23 18.90 -1.20 -11.31
C LEU A 23 18.20 -2.27 -10.48
N GLY A 24 18.82 -2.80 -9.43
CA GLY A 24 18.18 -3.71 -8.47
C GLY A 24 17.12 -3.02 -7.62
N GLY A 25 17.41 -1.82 -7.12
CA GLY A 25 16.48 -1.01 -6.33
C GLY A 25 15.41 -0.30 -7.17
N TYR A 26 15.65 -0.08 -8.46
CA TYR A 26 14.72 0.64 -9.34
C TYR A 26 13.27 0.08 -9.33
N PRO A 27 13.01 -1.24 -9.52
CA PRO A 27 11.65 -1.77 -9.52
C PRO A 27 10.91 -1.55 -8.21
N LEU A 28 11.61 -1.59 -7.08
CA LEU A 28 11.03 -1.33 -5.77
C LEU A 28 10.52 0.11 -5.68
N LEU A 29 11.35 1.08 -6.08
CA LEU A 29 10.97 2.49 -6.10
C LEU A 29 9.88 2.78 -7.14
N ALA A 30 9.94 2.14 -8.31
CA ALA A 30 8.93 2.31 -9.35
C ALA A 30 7.57 1.76 -8.91
N LEU A 31 7.55 0.61 -8.22
CA LEU A 31 6.32 0.06 -7.63
C LEU A 31 5.77 0.97 -6.54
N TRP A 32 6.63 1.52 -5.69
CA TRP A 32 6.19 2.49 -4.69
C TRP A 32 5.68 3.79 -5.32
N LEU A 33 6.34 4.30 -6.36
CA LEU A 33 5.88 5.47 -7.12
C LEU A 33 4.44 5.28 -7.62
N ALA A 34 4.12 4.10 -8.14
CA ALA A 34 2.78 3.76 -8.62
C ALA A 34 1.73 3.59 -7.49
N ASN A 35 2.17 3.51 -6.23
CA ASN A 35 1.31 3.30 -5.06
C ASN A 35 1.61 4.31 -3.94
N LEU A 36 2.15 5.50 -4.28
CA LEU A 36 2.54 6.50 -3.28
C LEU A 36 1.35 6.91 -2.41
N SER A 37 0.16 6.87 -3.00
CA SER A 37 -1.12 7.22 -2.38
C SER A 37 -1.59 6.26 -1.29
N GLN A 38 -1.06 5.03 -1.27
CA GLN A 38 -1.61 3.94 -0.45
C GLN A 38 -0.58 3.35 0.50
N ILE A 39 0.71 3.59 0.25
CA ILE A 39 1.79 2.87 0.91
C ILE A 39 2.72 3.86 1.61
N PRO A 40 2.74 3.87 2.96
CA PRO A 40 3.58 4.79 3.71
C PRO A 40 5.07 4.46 3.51
N PRO A 41 5.97 5.45 3.63
CA PRO A 41 7.40 5.26 3.36
C PRO A 41 8.06 4.12 4.17
N PHE A 42 7.63 3.90 5.42
CA PHE A 42 8.22 2.88 6.28
C PHE A 42 7.96 1.45 5.78
N ALA A 43 6.89 1.23 5.01
CA ALA A 43 6.54 -0.07 4.47
C ALA A 43 7.63 -0.62 3.51
N LEU A 44 8.43 0.28 2.92
CA LEU A 44 9.47 -0.09 1.96
C LEU A 44 10.68 -0.74 2.61
N VAL A 45 10.95 -0.46 3.89
CA VAL A 45 12.22 -0.81 4.53
C VAL A 45 12.48 -2.30 4.42
N ARG A 46 11.46 -3.13 4.66
CA ARG A 46 11.57 -4.59 4.59
C ARG A 46 11.88 -5.07 3.17
N SER A 47 11.10 -4.63 2.18
CA SER A 47 11.31 -4.97 0.77
C SER A 47 12.65 -4.44 0.22
N ALA A 48 13.14 -3.31 0.73
CA ALA A 48 14.45 -2.76 0.41
C ALA A 48 15.58 -3.66 0.94
N LEU A 49 15.48 -4.12 2.19
CA LEU A 49 16.44 -5.06 2.76
C LEU A 49 16.47 -6.38 1.98
N ILE A 50 15.30 -6.92 1.62
CA ILE A 50 15.18 -8.12 0.77
C ILE A 50 15.84 -7.88 -0.59
N THR A 51 15.56 -6.73 -1.22
CA THR A 51 16.17 -6.36 -2.51
C THR A 51 17.69 -6.30 -2.41
N LEU A 52 18.23 -5.63 -1.40
CA LEU A 52 19.67 -5.53 -1.18
C LEU A 52 20.31 -6.90 -0.95
N ALA A 53 19.67 -7.78 -0.18
CA ALA A 53 20.13 -9.14 0.04
C ALA A 53 20.15 -9.96 -1.26
N VAL A 54 19.07 -9.93 -2.04
CA VAL A 54 18.97 -10.66 -3.32
C VAL A 54 20.00 -10.13 -4.33
N VAL A 55 20.11 -8.81 -4.47
CA VAL A 55 21.14 -8.17 -5.33
C VAL A 55 22.53 -8.62 -4.90
N GLY A 56 22.82 -8.55 -3.60
CA GLY A 56 24.12 -8.93 -3.04
C GLY A 56 24.46 -10.39 -3.29
N ILE A 57 23.52 -11.31 -3.05
CA ILE A 57 23.71 -12.75 -3.26
C ILE A 57 23.93 -13.06 -4.75
N VAL A 58 23.05 -12.58 -5.64
CA VAL A 58 23.16 -12.87 -7.08
C VAL A 58 24.44 -12.25 -7.65
N TRP A 59 24.80 -11.04 -7.21
CA TRP A 59 26.03 -10.40 -7.66
C TRP A 59 27.28 -11.11 -7.12
N LEU A 60 27.28 -11.55 -5.86
CA LEU A 60 28.36 -12.36 -5.28
C LEU A 60 28.52 -13.70 -6.00
N MET A 61 27.43 -14.41 -6.29
CA MET A 61 27.48 -15.66 -7.07
C MET A 61 28.13 -15.45 -8.44
N ASN A 62 27.74 -14.38 -9.14
CA ASN A 62 28.36 -14.02 -10.41
C ASN A 62 29.84 -13.61 -10.22
N LEU A 63 30.18 -12.93 -9.12
CA LEU A 63 31.57 -12.59 -8.82
C LEU A 63 32.44 -13.84 -8.62
N LEU A 64 31.91 -14.88 -7.95
CA LEU A 64 32.62 -16.15 -7.76
C LEU A 64 32.88 -16.87 -9.09
N VAL A 65 31.93 -16.81 -10.03
CA VAL A 65 32.04 -17.45 -11.37
C VAL A 65 32.99 -16.67 -12.28
N PHE A 66 32.79 -15.35 -12.41
CA PHE A 66 33.52 -14.52 -13.37
C PHE A 66 34.86 -14.02 -12.82
N ARG A 67 35.04 -14.02 -11.49
CA ARG A 67 36.19 -13.45 -10.76
C ARG A 67 36.53 -12.03 -11.19
N ASN A 68 35.52 -11.29 -11.63
CA ASN A 68 35.64 -9.94 -12.15
C ASN A 68 34.36 -9.16 -11.81
N TRP A 69 34.52 -8.07 -11.05
CA TRP A 69 33.40 -7.29 -10.52
C TRP A 69 32.53 -6.69 -11.63
N ILE A 70 33.14 -6.14 -12.69
CA ILE A 70 32.41 -5.52 -13.81
C ILE A 70 31.56 -6.55 -14.55
N LYS A 71 32.15 -7.70 -14.91
CA LYS A 71 31.41 -8.77 -15.58
C LYS A 71 30.28 -9.30 -14.71
N ALA A 72 30.56 -9.50 -13.43
CA ALA A 72 29.55 -9.97 -12.48
C ALA A 72 28.36 -9.02 -12.39
N GLY A 73 28.61 -7.71 -12.40
CA GLY A 73 27.55 -6.70 -12.43
C GLY A 73 26.75 -6.75 -13.73
N LEU A 74 27.41 -6.79 -14.90
CA LEU A 74 26.73 -6.82 -16.20
C LEU A 74 25.84 -8.05 -16.35
N VAL A 75 26.30 -9.21 -15.86
CA VAL A 75 25.55 -10.46 -15.89
C VAL A 75 24.36 -10.43 -14.94
N TYR A 76 24.48 -9.79 -13.78
CA TYR A 76 23.34 -9.57 -12.88
C TYR A 76 22.16 -8.91 -13.61
N ASN A 77 22.41 -7.89 -14.45
CA ASN A 77 21.34 -7.23 -15.21
C ASN A 77 20.63 -8.20 -16.18
N LEU A 78 21.37 -9.14 -16.79
CA LEU A 78 20.79 -10.14 -17.70
C LEU A 78 19.90 -11.13 -16.96
N VAL A 79 20.36 -11.61 -15.80
CA VAL A 79 19.57 -12.53 -14.95
C VAL A 79 18.28 -11.85 -14.50
N LYS A 80 18.35 -10.57 -14.11
CA LYS A 80 17.18 -9.76 -13.71
C LYS A 80 16.16 -9.57 -14.85
N MET A 81 16.58 -9.59 -16.11
CA MET A 81 15.66 -9.41 -17.24
C MET A 81 14.81 -10.65 -17.55
N ALA A 82 15.26 -11.85 -17.19
CA ALA A 82 14.56 -13.09 -17.53
C ALA A 82 13.10 -13.15 -16.99
N PRO A 83 12.81 -12.77 -15.72
CA PRO A 83 11.44 -12.75 -15.18
C PRO A 83 10.51 -11.73 -15.86
N LEU A 84 11.03 -10.59 -16.32
CA LEU A 84 10.25 -9.55 -17.01
C LEU A 84 9.73 -10.05 -18.36
N LEU A 85 10.41 -11.02 -18.95
CA LEU A 85 10.02 -11.61 -20.23
C LEU A 85 8.96 -12.69 -19.99
N THR A 86 8.87 -13.32 -18.82
CA THR A 86 8.01 -14.49 -18.54
C THR A 86 6.54 -14.33 -18.94
N PRO A 87 5.85 -13.19 -18.70
CA PRO A 87 4.47 -13.00 -19.15
C PRO A 87 4.31 -13.00 -20.68
N TRP A 88 5.30 -12.46 -21.39
CA TRP A 88 5.36 -12.49 -22.86
C TRP A 88 5.75 -13.88 -23.38
N LEU A 89 6.61 -14.59 -22.63
CA LEU A 89 7.09 -15.94 -22.95
C LEU A 89 5.99 -17.01 -22.79
N GLY A 90 5.06 -16.85 -21.84
CA GLY A 90 3.95 -17.79 -21.61
C GLY A 90 2.93 -17.82 -22.75
N ARG A 91 2.79 -16.72 -23.51
CA ARG A 91 1.91 -16.62 -24.68
C ARG A 91 2.55 -17.12 -25.98
N HIS A 92 3.89 -17.25 -26.02
CA HIS A 92 4.63 -17.59 -27.24
C HIS A 92 5.66 -18.70 -27.01
N ARG A 93 5.20 -19.96 -27.09
CA ARG A 93 6.01 -21.18 -26.87
C ARG A 93 7.28 -21.29 -27.72
N VAL A 94 7.32 -20.62 -28.89
CA VAL A 94 8.47 -20.61 -29.82
C VAL A 94 9.50 -19.51 -29.49
N LEU A 95 9.06 -18.38 -28.93
CA LEU A 95 9.95 -17.27 -28.57
C LEU A 95 10.76 -17.58 -27.30
N LEU A 96 10.27 -18.49 -26.45
CA LEU A 96 10.92 -18.84 -25.19
C LEU A 96 12.32 -19.48 -25.36
N PRO A 97 12.49 -20.56 -26.13
CA PRO A 97 13.82 -21.12 -26.38
C PRO A 97 14.77 -20.11 -27.04
N VAL A 98 14.26 -19.23 -27.92
CA VAL A 98 15.08 -18.23 -28.63
C VAL A 98 15.60 -17.16 -27.67
N VAL A 99 14.75 -16.62 -26.80
CA VAL A 99 15.14 -15.63 -25.78
C VAL A 99 16.12 -16.25 -24.79
N LEU A 100 15.84 -17.47 -24.29
CA LEU A 100 16.75 -18.16 -23.38
C LEU A 100 18.09 -18.47 -24.03
N ALA A 101 18.11 -18.95 -25.28
CA ALA A 101 19.33 -19.16 -26.04
C ALA A 101 20.12 -17.86 -26.25
N GLY A 102 19.44 -16.74 -26.49
CA GLY A 102 20.05 -15.41 -26.56
C GLY A 102 20.69 -14.97 -25.24
N LEU A 103 19.98 -15.13 -24.13
CA LEU A 103 20.50 -14.82 -22.79
C LEU A 103 21.69 -15.71 -22.41
N ILE A 104 21.62 -17.01 -22.68
CA ILE A 104 22.72 -17.97 -22.46
C ILE A 104 23.90 -17.64 -23.37
N GLY A 105 23.67 -17.34 -24.65
CA GLY A 105 24.71 -16.95 -25.59
C GLY A 105 25.45 -15.69 -25.14
N LEU A 106 24.72 -14.68 -24.66
CA LEU A 106 25.30 -13.45 -24.13
C LEU A 106 26.06 -13.69 -22.82
N TYR A 107 25.55 -14.55 -21.94
CA TYR A 107 26.24 -15.00 -20.74
C TYR A 107 27.59 -15.66 -21.08
N LEU A 108 27.59 -16.62 -22.01
CA LEU A 108 28.79 -17.32 -22.46
C LEU A 108 29.77 -16.37 -23.16
N LEU A 109 29.27 -15.40 -23.94
CA LEU A 109 30.09 -14.38 -24.58
C LEU A 109 30.80 -13.50 -23.53
N LEU A 110 30.09 -13.04 -22.50
CA LEU A 110 30.69 -12.28 -21.39
C LEU A 110 31.71 -13.12 -20.62
N TRP A 111 31.46 -14.41 -20.48
CA TRP A 111 32.38 -15.34 -19.83
C TRP A 111 33.68 -15.47 -20.61
N ARG A 112 33.59 -15.70 -21.93
CA ARG A 112 34.75 -15.89 -22.80
C ARG A 112 35.54 -14.61 -23.08
N THR A 113 34.88 -13.45 -23.06
CA THR A 113 35.50 -12.15 -23.40
C THR A 113 36.61 -11.78 -22.42
N ARG A 114 37.84 -11.57 -22.89
CA ARG A 114 38.97 -11.11 -22.04
C ARG A 114 39.15 -9.58 -22.03
N LYS A 115 38.38 -8.86 -22.84
CA LYS A 115 38.46 -7.39 -22.96
C LYS A 115 37.95 -6.70 -21.69
N PRO A 116 38.56 -5.57 -21.27
CA PRO A 116 38.00 -4.75 -20.21
C PRO A 116 36.70 -4.08 -20.70
N LEU A 117 35.60 -4.30 -20.00
CA LEU A 117 34.26 -3.80 -20.36
C LEU A 117 33.94 -2.44 -19.73
N TYR A 118 34.93 -1.57 -19.56
CA TYR A 118 34.80 -0.28 -18.85
C TYR A 118 33.71 0.62 -19.45
N THR A 119 33.66 0.75 -20.77
CA THR A 119 32.65 1.59 -21.44
C THR A 119 31.23 1.05 -21.23
N LEU A 120 31.04 -0.28 -21.31
CA LEU A 120 29.73 -0.89 -21.09
C LEU A 120 29.29 -0.74 -19.62
N ASN A 121 30.23 -0.88 -18.68
CA ASN A 121 29.99 -0.61 -17.26
C ASN A 121 29.56 0.83 -17.01
N GLN A 122 30.26 1.79 -17.62
CA GLN A 122 29.91 3.20 -17.51
C GLN A 122 28.53 3.50 -18.07
N ILE A 123 28.18 2.96 -19.25
CA ILE A 123 26.85 3.11 -19.84
C ILE A 123 25.79 2.54 -18.90
N ALA A 124 25.99 1.34 -18.36
CA ALA A 124 25.05 0.72 -17.43
C ALA A 124 24.89 1.53 -16.13
N ASN A 125 25.98 2.10 -15.61
CA ASN A 125 25.95 3.02 -14.45
C ASN A 125 25.17 4.30 -14.75
N VAL A 126 25.39 4.93 -15.90
CA VAL A 126 24.68 6.16 -16.29
C VAL A 126 23.19 5.89 -16.46
N ILE A 127 22.81 4.80 -17.14
CA ILE A 127 21.41 4.39 -17.30
C ILE A 127 20.78 4.09 -15.93
N GLY A 128 21.46 3.30 -15.09
CA GLY A 128 20.98 2.97 -13.75
C GLY A 128 20.79 4.19 -12.87
N LEU A 129 21.75 5.14 -12.91
CA LEU A 129 21.67 6.38 -12.17
C LEU A 129 20.52 7.25 -12.68
N PHE A 130 20.38 7.40 -14.00
CA PHE A 130 19.29 8.17 -14.59
C PHE A 130 17.93 7.62 -14.18
N LEU A 131 17.69 6.31 -14.34
CA LEU A 131 16.41 5.69 -13.98
C LEU A 131 16.10 5.81 -12.48
N PHE A 132 17.11 5.59 -11.63
CA PHE A 132 16.96 5.71 -10.19
C PHE A 132 16.63 7.15 -9.77
N LEU A 133 17.38 8.14 -10.29
CA LEU A 133 17.13 9.55 -10.00
C LEU A 133 15.79 10.01 -10.55
N PHE A 134 15.42 9.60 -11.76
CA PHE A 134 14.16 9.97 -12.39
C PHE A 134 12.94 9.57 -11.54
N VAL A 135 12.93 8.35 -10.99
CA VAL A 135 11.87 7.89 -10.09
C VAL A 135 11.98 8.57 -8.72
N SER A 136 13.18 8.72 -8.18
CA SER A 136 13.39 9.36 -6.87
C SER A 136 12.96 10.84 -6.85
N VAL A 137 13.20 11.57 -7.95
CA VAL A 137 12.76 12.97 -8.09
C VAL A 137 11.24 13.07 -8.15
N GLN A 138 10.55 12.17 -8.86
CA GLN A 138 9.09 12.15 -8.88
C GLN A 138 8.50 11.89 -7.49
N ILE A 139 9.05 10.91 -6.78
CA ILE A 139 8.67 10.63 -5.39
C ILE A 139 8.91 11.87 -4.51
N LEU A 140 10.07 12.52 -4.64
CA LEU A 140 10.39 13.71 -3.85
C LEU A 140 9.41 14.86 -4.14
N ILE A 141 9.12 15.15 -5.41
CA ILE A 141 8.17 16.20 -5.81
C ILE A 141 6.78 15.91 -5.22
N PHE A 142 6.32 14.66 -5.31
CA PHE A 142 5.04 14.25 -4.73
C PHE A 142 5.01 14.46 -3.21
N GLN A 143 6.04 13.99 -2.49
CA GLN A 143 6.08 14.11 -1.04
C GLN A 143 6.21 15.56 -0.57
N LEU A 144 6.95 16.40 -1.28
CA LEU A 144 7.01 17.83 -1.01
C LEU A 144 5.65 18.49 -1.25
N GLY A 145 4.93 18.15 -2.33
CA GLY A 145 3.60 18.66 -2.61
C GLY A 145 2.59 18.28 -1.52
N ARG A 146 2.56 16.99 -1.14
CA ARG A 146 1.73 16.47 -0.05
C ARG A 146 2.03 17.17 1.27
N ALA A 147 3.30 17.23 1.68
CA ALA A 147 3.70 17.90 2.93
C ALA A 147 3.30 19.39 2.93
N SER A 148 3.49 20.08 1.80
CA SER A 148 3.08 21.49 1.66
C SER A 148 1.57 21.68 1.80
N SER A 149 0.78 20.80 1.17
CA SER A 149 -0.69 20.81 1.27
C SER A 149 -1.16 20.57 2.71
N LEU A 150 -0.64 19.53 3.36
CA LEU A 150 -0.96 19.22 4.75
C LEU A 150 -0.57 20.37 5.68
N GLN A 151 0.60 20.98 5.48
CA GLN A 151 1.04 22.13 6.27
C GLN A 151 0.12 23.34 6.08
N ALA A 152 -0.26 23.66 4.84
CA ALA A 152 -1.18 24.77 4.56
C ALA A 152 -2.54 24.57 5.23
N GLN A 153 -3.05 23.34 5.23
CA GLN A 153 -4.34 23.02 5.86
C GLN A 153 -4.24 22.95 7.39
N ALA A 154 -3.13 22.46 7.93
CA ALA A 154 -2.84 22.48 9.36
C ALA A 154 -2.74 23.92 9.90
N GLN A 155 -2.26 24.89 9.12
CA GLN A 155 -2.21 26.29 9.53
C GLN A 155 -3.60 26.94 9.67
N ILE A 156 -4.62 26.40 9.01
CA ILE A 156 -6.01 26.84 9.17
C ILE A 156 -6.61 26.28 10.47
N ARG A 157 -5.97 25.28 11.08
CA ARG A 157 -6.40 24.70 12.36
C ARG A 157 -6.26 25.75 13.46
N PRO A 158 -7.37 26.12 14.12
CA PRO A 158 -7.36 27.13 15.18
C PRO A 158 -6.65 26.59 16.41
N GLU A 159 -6.07 27.49 17.22
CA GLU A 159 -5.62 27.11 18.55
C GLU A 159 -6.81 26.61 19.36
N LYS A 160 -6.71 25.37 19.83
CA LYS A 160 -7.75 24.75 20.64
C LYS A 160 -7.86 25.52 21.95
N PRO A 161 -9.02 26.09 22.31
CA PRO A 161 -9.19 26.70 23.62
C PRO A 161 -8.95 25.64 24.70
N ALA A 162 -8.43 26.07 25.85
CA ALA A 162 -8.30 25.19 27.01
C ALA A 162 -9.64 24.50 27.25
N SER A 163 -9.63 23.17 27.33
CA SER A 163 -10.83 22.34 27.53
C SER A 163 -11.68 22.91 28.66
N SER A 164 -12.75 23.63 28.34
CA SER A 164 -13.70 24.05 29.36
C SER A 164 -14.38 22.77 29.85
N GLN A 165 -14.45 22.58 31.17
CA GLN A 165 -15.26 21.50 31.80
C GLN A 165 -16.77 21.70 31.55
N GLU A 166 -17.15 22.58 30.62
CA GLU A 166 -18.54 22.83 30.27
C GLU A 166 -19.19 21.59 29.68
N SER A 167 -20.40 21.31 30.14
CA SER A 167 -21.22 20.21 29.67
C SER A 167 -21.57 20.39 28.19
N GLY A 168 -20.95 19.59 27.33
CA GLY A 168 -21.40 19.37 25.95
C GLY A 168 -21.87 17.94 25.79
N ARG A 169 -22.76 17.69 24.82
CA ARG A 169 -23.09 16.31 24.43
C ARG A 169 -21.95 15.76 23.58
N ASP A 170 -21.61 14.50 23.78
CA ASP A 170 -20.70 13.81 22.88
C ASP A 170 -21.36 13.64 21.50
N ILE A 171 -20.57 13.85 20.45
CA ILE A 171 -21.02 13.75 19.06
C ILE A 171 -20.30 12.56 18.42
N TYR A 172 -21.07 11.61 17.92
CA TYR A 172 -20.55 10.42 17.24
C TYR A 172 -20.91 10.49 15.76
N TYR A 173 -19.89 10.51 14.90
CA TYR A 173 -20.02 10.28 13.47
C TYR A 173 -19.46 8.89 13.15
N ILE A 174 -20.37 7.91 13.09
CA ILE A 174 -20.05 6.51 12.79
C ILE A 174 -20.39 6.26 11.32
N LEU A 175 -19.38 5.97 10.53
CA LEU A 175 -19.49 5.69 9.10
C LEU A 175 -19.22 4.20 8.85
N LEU A 176 -20.17 3.50 8.25
CA LEU A 176 -20.02 2.11 7.82
C LEU A 176 -19.69 2.10 6.32
N ASP A 177 -18.46 1.74 5.97
CA ASP A 177 -18.00 1.77 4.58
C ASP A 177 -18.75 0.73 3.75
N THR A 178 -19.26 1.13 2.58
CA THR A 178 -20.09 0.33 1.65
C THR A 178 -21.38 -0.27 2.26
N TYR A 179 -21.90 0.26 3.37
CA TYR A 179 -23.18 -0.21 3.92
C TYR A 179 -24.38 0.18 3.02
N GLY A 180 -25.09 -0.83 2.52
CA GLY A 180 -26.23 -0.64 1.63
C GLY A 180 -27.50 -0.16 2.34
N ARG A 181 -28.30 0.65 1.66
CA ARG A 181 -29.64 1.05 2.12
C ARG A 181 -30.59 -0.15 2.14
N GLN A 182 -31.58 -0.12 3.03
CA GLN A 182 -32.53 -1.23 3.26
C GLN A 182 -33.21 -1.73 1.99
N ASP A 183 -33.64 -0.85 1.09
CA ASP A 183 -34.31 -1.21 -0.17
C ASP A 183 -33.37 -1.95 -1.13
N TYR A 184 -32.12 -1.52 -1.25
CA TYR A 184 -31.10 -2.22 -2.02
C TYR A 184 -30.77 -3.58 -1.40
N LEU A 185 -30.56 -3.64 -0.07
CA LEU A 185 -30.32 -4.90 0.63
C LEU A 185 -31.48 -5.89 0.44
N ALA A 186 -32.73 -5.42 0.51
CA ALA A 186 -33.90 -6.24 0.25
C ALA A 186 -33.95 -6.76 -1.20
N SER A 187 -33.53 -5.94 -2.18
CA SER A 187 -33.49 -6.35 -3.60
C SER A 187 -32.54 -7.52 -3.89
N ILE A 188 -31.53 -7.72 -3.04
CA ILE A 188 -30.58 -8.85 -3.10
C ILE A 188 -30.89 -9.93 -2.06
N GLY A 189 -32.07 -9.90 -1.44
CA GLY A 189 -32.55 -10.92 -0.51
C GLY A 189 -32.03 -10.80 0.93
N ILE A 190 -31.49 -9.66 1.33
CA ILE A 190 -31.03 -9.38 2.70
C ILE A 190 -32.07 -8.52 3.41
N ASP A 191 -32.77 -9.09 4.39
CA ASP A 191 -33.70 -8.35 5.26
C ASP A 191 -32.97 -7.82 6.51
N ASN A 192 -32.79 -6.50 6.58
CA ASN A 192 -32.26 -5.79 7.75
C ASN A 192 -33.35 -5.02 8.52
N SER A 193 -34.64 -5.28 8.30
CA SER A 193 -35.75 -4.51 8.88
C SER A 193 -35.77 -4.51 10.41
N GLU A 194 -35.32 -5.60 11.03
CA GLU A 194 -35.19 -5.67 12.49
C GLU A 194 -34.13 -4.69 13.02
N PHE A 195 -33.00 -4.57 12.34
CA PHE A 195 -31.95 -3.61 12.70
C PHE A 195 -32.45 -2.16 12.55
N VAL A 196 -33.16 -1.85 11.47
CA VAL A 196 -33.75 -0.51 11.24
C VAL A 196 -34.75 -0.16 12.34
N ARG A 197 -35.69 -1.06 12.66
CA ARG A 197 -36.66 -0.86 13.76
C ARG A 197 -35.96 -0.61 15.10
N GLN A 198 -34.87 -1.32 15.35
CA GLN A 198 -34.07 -1.16 16.56
C GLN A 198 -33.37 0.20 16.65
N LEU A 199 -32.92 0.77 15.53
CA LEU A 199 -32.38 2.12 15.47
C LEU A 199 -33.48 3.16 15.73
N GLU A 200 -34.62 3.03 15.06
CA GLU A 200 -35.78 3.94 15.25
C GLU A 200 -36.29 3.91 16.69
N ALA A 201 -36.39 2.73 17.31
CA ALA A 201 -36.76 2.58 18.71
C ALA A 201 -35.78 3.25 19.69
N ARG A 202 -34.52 3.44 19.29
CA ARG A 202 -33.50 4.20 20.03
C ARG A 202 -33.54 5.71 19.72
N GLY A 203 -34.44 6.15 18.85
CA GLY A 203 -34.63 7.55 18.48
C GLY A 203 -33.82 8.02 17.26
N PHE A 204 -33.20 7.09 16.51
CA PHE A 204 -32.54 7.45 15.25
C PHE A 204 -33.59 7.72 14.16
N ILE A 205 -33.30 8.71 13.31
CA ILE A 205 -34.07 8.95 12.09
C ILE A 205 -33.41 8.15 10.97
N VAL A 206 -34.14 7.23 10.36
CA VAL A 206 -33.66 6.43 9.21
C VAL A 206 -34.42 6.89 7.96
N ASP A 207 -33.78 7.74 7.16
CA ASP A 207 -34.39 8.27 5.94
C ASP A 207 -34.20 7.31 4.76
N SER A 208 -35.31 6.80 4.23
CA SER A 208 -35.34 5.94 3.04
C SER A 208 -34.84 6.60 1.76
N CYS A 209 -34.76 7.93 1.72
CA CYS A 209 -34.34 8.72 0.57
C CYS A 209 -32.93 9.32 0.71
N ALA A 210 -32.26 9.12 1.86
CA ALA A 210 -30.91 9.63 2.06
C ALA A 210 -29.92 9.04 1.04
N GLN A 211 -29.01 9.89 0.57
CA GLN A 211 -27.96 9.55 -0.39
C GLN A 211 -26.64 10.18 0.05
N ALA A 212 -25.53 9.51 -0.25
CA ALA A 212 -24.23 10.15 -0.21
C ALA A 212 -24.12 11.18 -1.34
N ASN A 213 -23.34 12.24 -1.14
CA ASN A 213 -23.13 13.26 -2.17
C ASN A 213 -22.38 12.70 -3.39
N TYR A 214 -21.52 11.70 -3.17
CA TYR A 214 -20.68 11.05 -4.18
C TYR A 214 -20.51 9.56 -3.83
N ASP A 215 -20.29 8.73 -4.84
CA ASP A 215 -20.22 7.27 -4.78
C ASP A 215 -18.81 6.71 -4.52
N LEU A 216 -17.81 7.58 -4.34
CA LEU A 216 -16.42 7.23 -4.08
C LEU A 216 -16.01 7.70 -2.68
N THR A 217 -15.37 6.82 -1.90
CA THR A 217 -15.04 7.07 -0.47
C THR A 217 -14.31 8.39 -0.25
N ALA A 218 -13.30 8.69 -1.07
CA ALA A 218 -12.52 9.93 -0.93
C ALA A 218 -13.38 11.19 -1.12
N PHE A 219 -14.29 11.18 -2.10
CA PHE A 219 -15.20 12.29 -2.38
C PHE A 219 -16.33 12.40 -1.35
N SER A 220 -16.90 11.27 -0.93
CA SER A 220 -17.92 11.22 0.10
C SER A 220 -17.38 11.79 1.42
N LEU A 221 -16.20 11.35 1.85
CA LEU A 221 -15.53 11.85 3.05
C LEU A 221 -15.16 13.34 2.94
N ALA A 222 -14.54 13.76 1.84
CA ALA A 222 -14.16 15.15 1.64
C ALA A 222 -15.37 16.09 1.73
N THR A 223 -16.50 15.71 1.15
CA THR A 223 -17.69 16.57 1.12
C THR A 223 -18.50 16.52 2.41
N SER A 224 -18.66 15.35 3.03
CA SER A 224 -19.34 15.23 4.34
C SER A 224 -18.58 15.92 5.46
N LEU A 225 -17.25 15.78 5.53
CA LEU A 225 -16.44 16.37 6.60
C LEU A 225 -16.15 17.87 6.39
N ASN A 226 -16.40 18.41 5.20
CA ASN A 226 -16.29 19.84 4.93
C ASN A 226 -17.63 20.55 4.73
N MET A 227 -18.74 19.81 4.68
CA MET A 227 -20.10 20.32 4.49
C MET A 227 -20.25 21.13 3.21
N ASP A 228 -19.57 20.72 2.13
CA ASP A 228 -19.58 21.43 0.85
C ASP A 228 -19.33 20.47 -0.32
N TYR A 229 -19.72 20.87 -1.53
CA TYR A 229 -19.54 20.07 -2.75
C TYR A 229 -18.11 20.15 -3.28
N LEU A 230 -17.70 19.19 -4.12
CA LEU A 230 -16.33 19.13 -4.68
C LEU A 230 -15.95 20.40 -5.43
N ASP A 231 -16.89 21.00 -6.17
CA ASP A 231 -16.65 22.25 -6.93
C ASP A 231 -16.27 23.41 -6.00
N ALA A 232 -16.95 23.55 -4.86
CA ALA A 232 -16.68 24.58 -3.87
C ALA A 232 -15.37 24.32 -3.11
N LEU A 233 -15.06 23.03 -2.88
CA LEU A 233 -13.78 22.59 -2.33
C LEU A 233 -12.63 22.67 -3.34
N LYS A 234 -12.91 23.05 -4.60
CA LYS A 234 -11.96 23.11 -5.71
C LYS A 234 -11.25 21.78 -5.97
N VAL A 235 -11.97 20.68 -5.71
CA VAL A 235 -11.52 19.33 -6.00
C VAL A 235 -11.93 18.99 -7.42
N PRO A 236 -10.99 18.75 -8.34
CA PRO A 236 -11.35 18.35 -9.69
C PRO A 236 -12.05 17.00 -9.67
N MET A 237 -13.16 16.86 -10.39
CA MET A 237 -13.80 15.56 -10.62
C MET A 237 -13.08 14.83 -11.77
N HIS A 238 -11.85 14.40 -11.53
CA HIS A 238 -11.18 13.45 -12.44
C HIS A 238 -11.35 12.03 -11.89
N PRO A 239 -11.73 11.04 -12.72
CA PRO A 239 -11.80 9.64 -12.29
C PRO A 239 -10.48 9.15 -11.67
N GLU A 240 -9.35 9.63 -12.19
CA GLU A 240 -8.00 9.36 -11.66
C GLU A 240 -7.79 9.89 -10.22
N LEU A 241 -8.53 10.93 -9.81
CA LEU A 241 -8.42 11.49 -8.45
C LEU A 241 -9.11 10.64 -7.38
N ALA A 242 -10.14 9.88 -7.77
CA ALA A 242 -10.93 9.11 -6.81
C ALA A 242 -10.21 7.85 -6.31
N ASP A 243 -9.51 7.14 -7.19
CA ASP A 243 -8.87 5.86 -6.86
C ASP A 243 -7.34 5.95 -6.80
N GLU A 244 -6.69 6.77 -7.64
CA GLU A 244 -5.22 6.81 -7.73
C GLU A 244 -4.60 7.95 -6.88
N LYS A 245 -5.33 9.03 -6.63
CA LYS A 245 -4.81 10.25 -5.98
C LYS A 245 -5.67 10.76 -4.81
N SER A 246 -6.37 9.86 -4.11
CA SER A 246 -7.17 10.18 -2.92
C SER A 246 -6.40 10.96 -1.83
N GLU A 247 -5.07 10.84 -1.78
CA GLU A 247 -4.21 11.59 -0.86
C GLU A 247 -4.12 13.09 -1.17
N GLU A 248 -4.44 13.53 -2.39
CA GLU A 248 -4.60 14.96 -2.66
C GLU A 248 -5.74 15.57 -1.82
N LEU A 249 -6.67 14.72 -1.36
CA LEU A 249 -7.76 15.07 -0.46
C LEU A 249 -7.43 14.81 1.01
N GLU A 250 -6.30 14.18 1.33
CA GLU A 250 -5.92 13.80 2.71
C GLU A 250 -6.05 14.98 3.67
N GLY A 251 -5.60 16.17 3.25
CA GLY A 251 -5.75 17.37 4.07
C GLY A 251 -7.21 17.72 4.36
N LEU A 252 -8.11 17.59 3.37
CA LEU A 252 -9.53 17.91 3.53
C LEU A 252 -10.20 16.95 4.50
N LEU A 253 -9.63 15.76 4.71
CA LEU A 253 -10.10 14.79 5.69
C LEU A 253 -9.46 15.06 7.06
N LYS A 254 -8.13 15.09 7.13
CA LYS A 254 -7.36 15.29 8.36
C LYS A 254 -7.67 16.62 9.02
N TYR A 255 -7.72 17.71 8.26
CA TYR A 255 -7.96 19.06 8.76
C TYR A 255 -9.33 19.59 8.36
N SER A 256 -10.32 18.69 8.26
CA SER A 256 -11.67 18.99 7.80
C SER A 256 -12.35 20.12 8.57
N ARG A 257 -13.28 20.82 7.90
CA ARG A 257 -14.06 21.91 8.52
C ARG A 257 -14.81 21.43 9.77
N VAL A 258 -15.49 20.29 9.70
CA VAL A 258 -16.23 19.72 10.83
C VAL A 258 -15.31 19.50 12.03
N ARG A 259 -14.14 18.90 11.81
CA ARG A 259 -13.14 18.72 12.87
C ARG A 259 -12.73 20.06 13.49
N ARG A 260 -12.37 21.04 12.66
CA ARG A 260 -11.94 22.37 13.14
C ARG A 260 -13.02 23.06 13.95
N GLU A 261 -14.27 23.02 13.52
CA GLU A 261 -15.39 23.65 14.25
C GLU A 261 -15.60 23.00 15.63
N PHE A 262 -15.53 21.67 15.72
CA PHE A 262 -15.59 20.99 17.02
C PHE A 262 -14.39 21.31 17.91
N GLU A 263 -13.18 21.37 17.36
CA GLU A 263 -11.98 21.78 18.09
C GLU A 263 -12.09 23.23 18.61
N GLN A 264 -12.62 24.17 17.82
CA GLN A 264 -12.91 25.55 18.26
C GLN A 264 -13.91 25.61 19.40
N MET A 265 -14.89 24.70 19.39
CA MET A 265 -15.85 24.57 20.48
C MET A 265 -15.25 23.86 21.71
N GLY A 266 -13.98 23.46 21.70
CA GLY A 266 -13.30 22.81 22.82
C GLY A 266 -13.58 21.31 22.92
N TYR A 267 -14.06 20.66 21.86
CA TYR A 267 -14.22 19.21 21.84
C TYR A 267 -12.88 18.49 21.71
N GLN A 268 -12.78 17.32 22.33
CA GLN A 268 -11.74 16.35 22.04
C GLN A 268 -12.07 15.58 20.77
N THR A 269 -11.08 15.36 19.91
CA THR A 269 -11.20 14.55 18.71
C THR A 269 -10.78 13.12 19.03
N VAL A 270 -11.67 12.16 18.78
CA VAL A 270 -11.41 10.74 18.99
C VAL A 270 -11.55 10.03 17.66
N THR A 271 -10.48 9.37 17.21
CA THR A 271 -10.45 8.69 15.92
C THR A 271 -9.81 7.31 16.03
N PHE A 272 -9.97 6.51 14.99
CA PHE A 272 -9.59 5.10 14.97
C PHE A 272 -8.74 4.84 13.74
N LYS A 273 -7.78 3.92 13.87
CA LYS A 273 -7.05 3.40 12.71
C LYS A 273 -8.03 2.79 11.72
N ALA A 274 -7.85 3.11 10.45
CA ALA A 274 -8.59 2.56 9.33
C ALA A 274 -7.71 1.56 8.55
N VAL A 275 -8.31 0.91 7.55
CA VAL A 275 -7.59 -0.01 6.65
C VAL A 275 -6.65 0.76 5.70
N TYR A 276 -6.93 2.04 5.47
CA TYR A 276 -6.21 2.88 4.53
C TYR A 276 -5.49 4.04 5.24
N PRO A 277 -4.16 4.19 5.13
CA PRO A 277 -3.42 5.23 5.85
C PRO A 277 -3.82 6.68 5.50
N TRP A 278 -4.34 6.92 4.29
CA TRP A 278 -4.69 8.27 3.81
C TRP A 278 -5.94 8.87 4.46
N ILE A 279 -6.76 8.05 5.14
CA ILE A 279 -7.93 8.50 5.92
C ILE A 279 -7.70 8.51 7.43
N ASP A 280 -6.55 7.98 7.90
CA ASP A 280 -6.22 7.96 9.32
C ASP A 280 -5.99 9.38 9.84
N ILE A 281 -6.62 9.76 10.95
CA ILE A 281 -6.45 11.07 11.59
C ILE A 281 -5.55 10.91 12.82
N THR A 282 -4.28 10.57 12.57
CA THR A 282 -3.32 10.20 13.61
C THR A 282 -2.96 11.33 14.60
N ASP A 283 -3.32 12.58 14.30
CA ASP A 283 -3.06 13.76 15.14
C ASP A 283 -4.31 14.21 15.94
N SER A 284 -5.31 13.34 16.09
CA SER A 284 -6.44 13.54 17.01
C SER A 284 -6.00 13.46 18.48
N ASP A 285 -6.82 14.01 19.39
CA ASP A 285 -6.52 13.98 20.84
C ASP A 285 -6.42 12.54 21.38
N VAL A 286 -7.28 11.65 20.87
CA VAL A 286 -7.23 10.20 21.15
C VAL A 286 -7.29 9.45 19.84
N TYR A 287 -6.21 8.72 19.51
CA TYR A 287 -6.14 7.86 18.33
C TYR A 287 -6.03 6.40 18.75
N PHE A 288 -7.05 5.60 18.44
CA PHE A 288 -7.07 4.18 18.75
C PHE A 288 -6.43 3.38 17.62
N ASP A 289 -5.25 2.81 17.88
CA ASP A 289 -4.50 1.99 16.93
C ASP A 289 -4.20 0.60 17.54
N PRO A 290 -4.76 -0.50 16.99
CA PRO A 290 -4.47 -1.85 17.48
C PRO A 290 -3.01 -2.27 17.20
N GLU A 291 -2.29 -1.55 16.36
CA GLU A 291 -0.90 -1.81 15.99
C GLU A 291 0.08 -0.81 16.61
N GLN A 292 -0.36 0.00 17.59
CA GLN A 292 0.49 1.00 18.25
C GLN A 292 1.81 0.40 18.79
N ASP A 293 1.71 -0.80 19.40
CA ASP A 293 2.83 -1.53 20.02
C ASP A 293 3.49 -2.53 19.04
N THR A 294 3.02 -2.59 17.79
CA THR A 294 3.58 -3.47 16.76
C THR A 294 4.80 -2.82 16.11
N PRO A 295 5.96 -3.51 16.03
CA PRO A 295 7.14 -3.01 15.33
C PRO A 295 6.81 -2.63 13.89
N PHE A 296 7.33 -1.50 13.39
CA PHE A 296 6.96 -0.95 12.08
C PHE A 296 7.16 -1.93 10.90
N LEU A 297 8.15 -2.83 10.97
CA LEU A 297 8.40 -3.87 9.96
C LEU A 297 7.37 -5.02 9.95
N GLN A 298 6.53 -5.09 10.99
CA GLN A 298 5.50 -6.10 11.21
C GLN A 298 4.08 -5.51 11.12
N ARG A 299 3.95 -4.20 10.93
CA ARG A 299 2.66 -3.55 10.68
C ARG A 299 2.11 -3.95 9.32
N GLN A 300 0.79 -3.94 9.20
CA GLN A 300 0.08 -4.43 8.02
C GLN A 300 0.58 -3.82 6.70
N GLU A 301 0.90 -2.53 6.68
CA GLU A 301 1.34 -1.82 5.48
C GLU A 301 2.67 -2.37 4.95
N ALA A 302 3.60 -2.70 5.85
CA ALA A 302 4.88 -3.30 5.50
C ALA A 302 4.73 -4.74 5.00
N LEU A 303 3.81 -5.52 5.58
CA LEU A 303 3.53 -6.89 5.15
C LEU A 303 2.87 -6.92 3.77
N ASN A 304 1.80 -6.13 3.59
CA ASN A 304 1.09 -5.99 2.32
C ASN A 304 2.03 -5.56 1.19
N PHE A 305 2.89 -4.57 1.45
CA PHE A 305 3.82 -4.11 0.43
C PHE A 305 4.90 -5.16 0.10
N GLN A 306 5.34 -5.96 1.07
CA GLN A 306 6.23 -7.08 0.76
C GLN A 306 5.54 -8.09 -0.15
N TYR A 307 4.32 -8.51 0.17
CA TYR A 307 3.55 -9.44 -0.67
C TYR A 307 3.37 -8.88 -2.10
N LEU A 308 2.90 -7.63 -2.20
CA LEU A 308 2.76 -6.94 -3.48
C LEU A 308 4.09 -6.92 -4.25
N TYR A 309 5.17 -6.51 -3.60
CA TYR A 309 6.50 -6.48 -4.22
C TYR A 309 6.92 -7.85 -4.73
N LEU A 310 6.87 -8.89 -3.89
CA LEU A 310 7.27 -10.25 -4.26
C LEU A 310 6.43 -10.81 -5.42
N SER A 311 5.13 -10.50 -5.47
CA SER A 311 4.22 -10.89 -6.56
C SER A 311 4.56 -10.26 -7.91
N THR A 312 5.37 -9.19 -7.94
CA THR A 312 5.88 -8.58 -9.18
C THR A 312 7.23 -9.17 -9.63
N THR A 313 7.82 -10.09 -8.85
CA THR A 313 9.16 -10.65 -9.12
C THR A 313 9.11 -12.08 -9.68
N ALA A 314 10.28 -12.66 -9.92
CA ALA A 314 10.43 -14.09 -10.23
C ALA A 314 9.85 -15.02 -9.14
N LEU A 315 9.59 -14.50 -7.94
CA LEU A 315 8.97 -15.24 -6.83
C LEU A 315 7.44 -15.31 -6.94
N ARG A 316 6.83 -14.70 -7.96
CA ARG A 316 5.39 -14.76 -8.17
C ARG A 316 4.79 -16.17 -8.15
N PRO A 317 5.37 -17.20 -8.81
CA PRO A 317 4.81 -18.55 -8.72
C PRO A 317 4.80 -19.09 -7.28
N LEU A 318 5.73 -18.65 -6.43
CA LEU A 318 5.74 -19.00 -5.00
C LEU A 318 4.61 -18.27 -4.27
N THR A 319 4.42 -16.97 -4.51
CA THR A 319 3.33 -16.18 -3.90
C THR A 319 1.95 -16.66 -4.34
N ASP A 320 1.79 -17.00 -5.63
CA ASP A 320 0.55 -17.52 -6.22
C ASP A 320 0.28 -18.96 -5.73
N TYR A 321 1.29 -19.83 -5.68
CA TYR A 321 1.15 -21.18 -5.12
C TYR A 321 0.71 -21.17 -3.64
N MET A 322 1.19 -20.19 -2.88
CA MET A 322 0.80 -19.98 -1.49
C MET A 322 -0.58 -19.31 -1.35
N ALA A 323 -1.06 -18.61 -2.38
CA ALA A 323 -2.41 -18.03 -2.43
C ALA A 323 -3.52 -19.07 -2.46
N ASP A 324 -3.28 -20.17 -3.18
CA ASP A 324 -4.24 -21.25 -3.31
C ASP A 324 -4.20 -22.15 -2.07
N ASN A 325 -5.22 -22.11 -1.21
CA ASN A 325 -5.40 -23.01 -0.05
C ASN A 325 -4.22 -23.09 0.94
N PRO A 326 -3.99 -22.03 1.75
CA PRO A 326 -2.89 -22.01 2.73
C PRO A 326 -3.00 -23.12 3.78
N LEU A 327 -4.21 -23.45 4.26
CA LEU A 327 -4.43 -24.44 5.31
C LEU A 327 -4.07 -25.89 4.91
N GLU A 328 -4.18 -26.24 3.62
CA GLU A 328 -3.90 -27.60 3.12
C GLU A 328 -2.42 -27.80 2.80
N LYS A 329 -1.68 -26.71 2.56
CA LYS A 329 -0.30 -26.74 2.01
C LYS A 329 0.80 -26.42 3.01
N ILE A 330 0.46 -26.00 4.23
CA ILE A 330 1.40 -25.77 5.36
C ILE A 330 2.31 -26.98 5.63
N ASN A 331 1.89 -28.19 5.27
CA ASN A 331 2.67 -29.42 5.50
C ASN A 331 3.72 -29.75 4.41
N ARG A 332 3.82 -28.98 3.31
CA ARG A 332 4.72 -29.31 2.18
C ARG A 332 5.97 -28.43 2.09
N LEU A 333 5.99 -27.25 2.70
CA LEU A 333 7.12 -26.32 2.69
C LEU A 333 7.53 -25.95 4.13
N PRO A 334 8.82 -25.78 4.43
CA PRO A 334 9.28 -25.18 5.67
C PRO A 334 8.56 -23.86 6.01
N ALA A 335 8.12 -23.73 7.27
CA ALA A 335 7.35 -22.58 7.76
C ALA A 335 8.02 -21.22 7.51
N TRP A 336 9.35 -21.16 7.50
CA TRP A 336 10.08 -19.93 7.22
C TRP A 336 9.91 -19.44 5.78
N MET A 337 9.72 -20.34 4.79
CA MET A 337 9.46 -19.94 3.40
C MET A 337 8.03 -19.43 3.24
N LEU A 338 7.07 -20.04 3.94
CA LEU A 338 5.69 -19.58 4.00
C LEU A 338 5.64 -18.16 4.57
N ASN A 339 6.21 -17.96 5.76
CA ASN A 339 6.27 -16.65 6.41
C ASN A 339 7.10 -15.61 5.62
N PHE A 340 8.01 -16.04 4.74
CA PHE A 340 8.78 -15.12 3.92
C PHE A 340 8.01 -14.65 2.68
N ALA A 341 7.38 -15.55 1.93
CA ALA A 341 6.66 -15.16 0.73
C ALA A 341 5.27 -14.59 1.03
N ARG A 342 4.67 -14.99 2.16
CA ARG A 342 3.41 -14.48 2.70
C ARG A 342 3.46 -14.32 4.22
N PRO A 343 4.13 -13.28 4.74
CA PRO A 343 4.18 -13.03 6.18
C PRO A 343 2.81 -12.78 6.83
N GLU A 344 1.82 -12.41 6.03
CA GLU A 344 0.41 -12.26 6.40
C GLU A 344 -0.30 -13.62 6.58
N ASP A 345 0.15 -14.73 6.01
CA ASP A 345 -0.66 -15.96 5.96
C ASP A 345 -0.71 -16.80 7.26
N THR A 346 -0.16 -16.32 8.37
CA THR A 346 -0.55 -16.92 9.65
C THR A 346 -2.02 -16.57 9.91
N LEU A 347 -2.85 -17.49 10.43
CA LEU A 347 -4.28 -17.24 10.68
C LEU A 347 -4.56 -15.87 11.32
N TRP A 348 -3.63 -15.38 12.15
CA TRP A 348 -3.71 -14.14 12.91
C TRP A 348 -3.08 -12.90 12.23
N ASN A 349 -2.41 -13.06 11.09
CA ASN A 349 -1.78 -11.95 10.34
C ASN A 349 -2.39 -11.71 8.96
N THR A 350 -3.42 -12.47 8.56
CA THR A 350 -4.00 -12.35 7.21
C THR A 350 -4.66 -10.99 7.05
N ARG A 351 -4.74 -10.46 5.82
CA ARG A 351 -5.48 -9.22 5.54
C ARG A 351 -6.91 -9.31 6.05
N GLU A 352 -7.53 -10.48 5.88
CA GLU A 352 -8.87 -10.83 6.34
C GLU A 352 -8.97 -10.73 7.87
N TYR A 353 -8.13 -11.48 8.59
CA TYR A 353 -8.17 -11.46 10.05
C TYR A 353 -7.82 -10.09 10.63
N ARG A 354 -6.87 -9.38 10.02
CA ARG A 354 -6.46 -8.04 10.47
C ARG A 354 -7.58 -7.02 10.24
N SER A 355 -8.32 -7.10 9.13
CA SER A 355 -9.51 -6.29 8.92
C SER A 355 -10.60 -6.61 9.96
N TYR A 356 -10.84 -7.89 10.24
CA TYR A 356 -11.76 -8.32 11.30
C TYR A 356 -11.33 -7.78 12.68
N ALA A 357 -10.06 -7.98 13.05
CA ALA A 357 -9.51 -7.56 14.33
C ALA A 357 -9.53 -6.03 14.49
N LEU A 358 -9.25 -5.29 13.43
CA LEU A 358 -9.36 -3.82 13.41
C LEU A 358 -10.79 -3.37 13.70
N ASN A 359 -11.78 -3.94 13.00
CA ASN A 359 -13.19 -3.61 13.22
C ASN A 359 -13.65 -3.98 14.64
N GLN A 360 -13.28 -5.17 15.14
CA GLN A 360 -13.58 -5.59 16.51
C GLN A 360 -12.94 -4.67 17.55
N TYR A 361 -11.68 -4.28 17.34
CA TYR A 361 -10.99 -3.35 18.21
C TYR A 361 -11.67 -1.99 18.23
N SER A 362 -12.03 -1.44 17.06
CA SER A 362 -12.75 -0.16 16.95
C SER A 362 -14.11 -0.21 17.63
N LEU A 363 -14.89 -1.29 17.45
CA LEU A 363 -16.17 -1.50 18.14
C LEU A 363 -16.00 -1.58 19.66
N ALA A 364 -15.03 -2.37 20.14
CA ALA A 364 -14.75 -2.49 21.57
C ALA A 364 -14.28 -1.16 22.18
N LYS A 365 -13.49 -0.37 21.44
CA LYS A 365 -13.05 0.94 21.89
C LYS A 365 -14.18 1.95 21.89
N LEU A 366 -15.10 1.92 20.91
CA LEU A 366 -16.30 2.77 20.90
C LEU A 366 -17.13 2.60 22.18
N GLU A 367 -17.20 1.41 22.76
CA GLU A 367 -17.89 1.17 24.05
C GLU A 367 -17.22 1.89 25.24
N THR A 368 -15.89 2.04 25.19
CA THR A 368 -15.10 2.71 26.25
C THR A 368 -15.01 4.23 26.08
N VAL A 369 -15.27 4.75 24.88
CA VAL A 369 -15.18 6.18 24.57
C VAL A 369 -16.02 7.05 25.51
N PRO A 370 -17.27 6.71 25.89
CA PRO A 370 -18.04 7.46 26.89
C PRO A 370 -17.32 7.72 28.22
N GLU A 371 -16.39 6.85 28.63
CA GLU A 371 -15.61 6.98 29.86
C GLU A 371 -14.52 8.06 29.79
N LEU A 372 -14.16 8.50 28.57
CA LEU A 372 -13.19 9.58 28.37
C LEU A 372 -13.76 10.91 28.89
N PRO A 373 -12.99 11.71 29.64
CA PRO A 373 -13.45 12.95 30.23
C PRO A 373 -13.61 14.06 29.18
N GLY A 374 -14.62 14.91 29.38
CA GLY A 374 -14.89 16.06 28.51
C GLY A 374 -15.72 15.69 27.27
N LYS A 375 -16.24 16.74 26.61
CA LYS A 375 -17.04 16.59 25.39
C LYS A 375 -16.16 16.17 24.21
N LYS A 376 -16.63 15.22 23.43
CA LYS A 376 -15.85 14.60 22.34
C LYS A 376 -16.60 14.54 21.02
N PHE A 377 -15.87 14.80 19.94
CA PHE A 377 -16.24 14.51 18.57
C PHE A 377 -15.53 13.22 18.17
N VAL A 378 -16.32 12.16 18.03
CA VAL A 378 -15.86 10.80 17.74
C VAL A 378 -16.11 10.53 16.28
N TYR A 379 -15.05 10.31 15.50
CA TYR A 379 -15.15 9.91 14.10
C TYR A 379 -14.66 8.48 13.96
N ALA A 380 -15.59 7.57 13.66
CA ALA A 380 -15.31 6.14 13.51
C ALA A 380 -15.71 5.69 12.10
N HIS A 381 -14.71 5.42 11.26
CA HIS A 381 -14.90 4.83 9.95
C HIS A 381 -14.65 3.32 10.02
N LEU A 382 -15.73 2.54 9.94
CA LEU A 382 -15.73 1.09 10.11
C LEU A 382 -15.84 0.40 8.75
N PHE A 383 -15.04 -0.65 8.57
CA PHE A 383 -14.91 -1.41 7.31
C PHE A 383 -15.63 -2.77 7.39
N SER A 384 -16.61 -2.91 8.29
CA SER A 384 -17.26 -4.19 8.57
C SER A 384 -18.06 -4.75 7.38
N THR A 385 -18.50 -3.88 6.48
CA THR A 385 -19.19 -4.22 5.23
C THR A 385 -18.34 -4.04 3.98
N HIS A 386 -17.06 -3.68 4.14
CA HIS A 386 -16.13 -3.50 3.03
C HIS A 386 -15.31 -4.78 2.80
N ILE A 387 -14.79 -4.98 1.58
CA ILE A 387 -13.92 -6.11 1.28
C ILE A 387 -12.57 -6.04 2.02
N PRO A 388 -12.00 -7.16 2.47
CA PRO A 388 -12.55 -8.52 2.40
C PRO A 388 -13.75 -8.71 3.34
N PHE A 389 -14.75 -9.48 2.91
CA PHE A 389 -15.91 -9.80 3.75
C PHE A 389 -15.53 -10.86 4.79
N VAL A 390 -15.37 -10.45 6.03
CA VAL A 390 -14.73 -11.24 7.10
C VAL A 390 -15.66 -11.64 8.23
N TYR A 391 -16.97 -11.47 8.03
CA TYR A 391 -17.99 -11.71 9.04
C TYR A 391 -18.95 -12.81 8.62
N ARG A 392 -19.23 -13.73 9.54
CA ARG A 392 -20.41 -14.60 9.47
C ARG A 392 -21.65 -13.83 9.92
N ARG A 393 -22.84 -14.38 9.65
CA ARG A 393 -24.13 -13.81 10.11
C ARG A 393 -24.20 -13.58 11.63
N ASN A 394 -23.49 -14.37 12.42
CA ASN A 394 -23.44 -14.24 13.87
C ASN A 394 -22.33 -13.29 14.37
N GLY A 395 -21.58 -12.65 13.48
CA GLY A 395 -20.48 -11.73 13.84
C GLY A 395 -19.13 -12.39 14.06
N ASP A 396 -19.04 -13.73 14.02
CA ASP A 396 -17.77 -14.44 14.13
C ASP A 396 -16.89 -14.22 12.90
N PHE A 397 -15.57 -14.34 13.09
CA PHE A 397 -14.61 -14.29 11.99
C PHE A 397 -14.93 -15.34 10.92
N TRP A 398 -14.99 -14.87 9.68
CA TRP A 398 -15.08 -15.70 8.50
C TRP A 398 -13.82 -15.53 7.66
N TYR A 399 -13.06 -16.62 7.55
CA TYR A 399 -12.00 -16.73 6.56
C TYR A 399 -12.61 -17.31 5.29
N GLN A 400 -12.64 -16.55 4.20
CA GLN A 400 -12.93 -17.09 2.87
C GLN A 400 -11.71 -17.89 2.40
N PRO A 401 -11.75 -19.23 2.33
CA PRO A 401 -10.81 -19.91 1.44
C PRO A 401 -11.07 -19.38 0.04
N VAL A 402 -10.02 -19.15 -0.75
CA VAL A 402 -10.13 -18.75 -2.15
C VAL A 402 -10.98 -19.80 -2.89
N GLU A 403 -12.29 -19.59 -2.97
CA GLU A 403 -13.16 -20.29 -3.91
C GLU A 403 -12.93 -19.62 -5.27
N SER A 404 -11.81 -19.95 -5.91
CA SER A 404 -11.49 -19.54 -7.26
C SER A 404 -12.37 -20.26 -8.27
N ASN A 405 -13.68 -20.07 -8.17
CA ASN A 405 -14.64 -20.28 -9.27
C ASN A 405 -15.88 -19.37 -9.21
N GLU A 406 -15.98 -18.41 -8.28
CA GLU A 406 -17.02 -17.39 -8.36
C GLU A 406 -16.55 -16.21 -9.23
N GLY A 407 -16.71 -16.35 -10.55
CA GLY A 407 -16.45 -15.25 -11.49
C GLY A 407 -16.19 -15.64 -12.95
N TYR A 408 -15.95 -16.92 -13.26
CA TYR A 408 -15.85 -17.38 -14.64
C TYR A 408 -17.14 -18.07 -15.08
N GLY A 409 -17.91 -17.42 -15.95
CA GLY A 409 -18.86 -18.13 -16.79
C GLY A 409 -18.08 -19.10 -17.69
N ASN A 410 -18.46 -20.37 -17.70
CA ASN A 410 -18.03 -21.31 -18.73
C ASN A 410 -18.53 -20.79 -20.08
N ALA A 411 -17.61 -20.36 -20.93
CA ALA A 411 -17.76 -20.32 -22.38
C ALA A 411 -16.45 -20.78 -23.03
#